data_AF-A0A2N2GYR4-F1
#
_entry.id   AF-A0A2N2GYR4-F1
#
_cell.length_a   1.000
_cell.length_b   1.000
_cell.length_c   1.000
_cell.angle_alpha   90.00
_cell.angle_beta   90.00
_cell.angle_gamma   90.00
#
_symmetry.space_group_name_H-M   'P 1'
#
loop_
_entity.id
_entity.type
_entity.pdbx_description
1 polymer ?
#
loop_
_entity_poly.entity_id
_entity_poly.type
_entity_poly.pdbx_seq_one_letter_code
_entity_poly.pdbx_strand_id
1 'polypeptide(L)'
;MQPQAGRAEKRRAGTCAWHPQERAVLDCARCGAAMCPDCVQTIRGRDLCVDCAHAWRRSRLMAAGVSLMLFVALGLVGVIVLMSTFRTEKHQDQLAITERQVAADPENDVLRMQYVSLLSTAERWEEAISELGRVIQRNPKNQLLYERMVRLCMRARRFEEGAPNQVGIQGMGASLTLLNEIGIDVVAERVRANCHVLEEGMQDMGWTLISPRDEQHASGIVVFEHPEKSPEAIVQALSRESILCSTRRGFLRMAPHFYQSTDEMRRVVGEVAKL
;
A
#
# COMPACT_ATOMS: atom_id res chain seq x y z
N MET A 1 75.54 -21.43 5.17
CA MET A 1 75.68 -20.33 6.13
C MET A 1 74.33 -19.67 6.31
N GLN A 2 73.72 -19.88 7.48
CA GLN A 2 72.67 -19.11 8.19
C GLN A 2 71.35 -18.68 7.48
N PRO A 3 70.23 -18.47 8.22
CA PRO A 3 69.92 -18.88 9.60
C PRO A 3 68.53 -19.53 9.78
N GLN A 4 68.41 -20.21 10.93
CA GLN A 4 67.20 -20.80 11.49
C GLN A 4 66.08 -19.76 11.67
N ALA A 5 64.89 -20.01 11.11
CA ALA A 5 63.67 -19.32 11.52
C ALA A 5 63.12 -20.03 12.76
N GLY A 6 63.60 -19.61 13.93
CA GLY A 6 63.05 -20.03 15.21
C GLY A 6 61.55 -19.79 15.24
N ARG A 7 60.77 -20.84 15.47
CA ARG A 7 59.37 -20.71 15.87
C ARG A 7 59.41 -19.97 17.20
N ALA A 8 59.09 -18.67 17.19
CA ALA A 8 59.01 -17.89 18.41
C ALA A 8 58.00 -18.56 19.34
N GLU A 9 58.51 -19.26 20.35
CA GLU A 9 57.75 -19.79 21.47
C GLU A 9 57.24 -18.57 22.25
N LYS A 10 56.10 -18.04 21.82
CA LYS A 10 55.40 -16.99 22.56
C LYS A 10 55.01 -17.61 23.90
N ARG A 11 55.81 -17.36 24.94
CA ARG A 11 55.43 -17.57 26.34
C ARG A 11 54.11 -16.82 26.58
N ARG A 12 52.99 -17.53 26.52
CA ARG A 12 51.67 -16.98 26.85
C ARG A 12 51.48 -17.18 28.35
N ALA A 13 51.52 -16.07 29.08
CA ALA A 13 51.32 -16.03 30.52
C ALA A 13 50.00 -15.30 30.77
N GLY A 14 48.96 -16.06 31.07
CA GLY A 14 47.62 -15.56 31.36
C GLY A 14 46.67 -16.71 31.65
N THR A 15 45.53 -16.38 32.25
CA THR A 15 44.43 -17.31 32.50
C THR A 15 43.45 -17.28 31.32
N CYS A 16 42.74 -18.38 31.08
CA CYS A 16 41.71 -18.41 30.04
C CYS A 16 40.58 -17.40 30.36
N ALA A 17 40.09 -16.69 29.34
CA ALA A 17 39.04 -15.68 29.52
C ALA A 17 37.69 -16.27 29.97
N TRP A 18 37.44 -17.56 29.72
CA TRP A 18 36.23 -18.28 30.15
C TRP A 18 36.47 -19.20 31.35
N HIS A 19 37.72 -19.64 31.57
CA HIS A 19 38.11 -20.51 32.68
C HIS A 19 39.29 -19.89 33.42
N PRO A 20 39.06 -18.98 34.38
CA PRO A 20 40.14 -18.24 35.05
C PRO A 20 41.13 -19.12 35.83
N GLN A 21 40.74 -20.35 36.18
CA GLN A 21 41.60 -21.31 36.87
C GLN A 21 42.53 -22.09 35.91
N GLU A 22 42.26 -22.03 34.60
CA GLU A 22 43.00 -22.76 33.58
C GLU A 22 44.02 -21.86 32.88
N ARG A 23 45.19 -22.43 32.56
CA ARG A 23 46.25 -21.70 31.86
C ARG A 23 45.92 -21.55 30.37
N ALA A 24 46.08 -20.33 29.86
CA ALA A 24 45.93 -20.09 28.43
C ALA A 24 47.12 -20.65 27.62
N VAL A 25 46.81 -21.28 26.49
CA VAL A 25 47.79 -21.87 25.56
C VAL A 25 47.81 -21.15 24.21
N LEU A 26 46.69 -20.53 23.81
CA LEU A 26 46.49 -19.84 22.54
C LEU A 26 45.63 -18.60 22.73
N ASP A 27 45.69 -17.68 21.78
CA ASP A 27 44.85 -16.48 21.71
C ASP A 27 43.97 -16.58 20.47
N CYS A 28 42.72 -16.17 20.60
CA CYS A 28 41.78 -16.15 19.50
C CYS A 28 42.32 -15.29 18.36
N ALA A 29 42.45 -15.87 17.17
CA ALA A 29 42.95 -15.19 15.98
C ALA A 29 42.03 -14.03 15.50
N ARG A 30 40.84 -13.86 16.07
CA ARG A 30 39.88 -12.81 15.74
C ARG A 30 39.79 -11.70 16.78
N CYS A 31 39.56 -12.04 18.05
CA CYS A 31 39.36 -11.06 19.12
C CYS A 31 40.56 -10.92 20.07
N GLY A 32 41.58 -11.77 19.94
CA GLY A 32 42.78 -11.74 20.78
C GLY A 32 42.62 -12.32 22.18
N ALA A 33 41.44 -12.81 22.55
CA ALA A 33 41.19 -13.39 23.87
C ALA A 33 42.03 -14.65 24.12
N ALA A 34 42.61 -14.76 25.32
CA ALA A 34 43.42 -15.91 25.75
C ALA A 34 42.54 -17.14 26.09
N MET A 35 42.95 -18.32 25.63
CA MET A 35 42.15 -19.55 25.62
C MET A 35 42.95 -20.74 26.18
N CYS A 36 42.33 -21.52 27.07
CA CYS A 36 42.82 -22.86 27.42
C CYS A 36 42.55 -23.85 26.28
N PRO A 37 43.16 -25.06 26.28
CA PRO A 37 42.97 -26.05 25.22
C PRO A 37 41.50 -26.36 24.91
N ASP A 38 40.64 -26.41 25.92
CA ASP A 38 39.22 -26.73 25.77
C ASP A 38 38.39 -25.61 25.11
N CYS A 39 38.87 -24.36 25.22
CA CYS A 39 38.19 -23.20 24.61
C CYS A 39 38.64 -22.92 23.16
N VAL A 40 39.63 -23.67 22.66
CA VAL A 40 40.15 -23.50 21.30
C VAL A 40 39.25 -24.23 20.31
N GLN A 41 38.72 -23.49 19.33
CA GLN A 41 37.96 -24.02 18.22
C GLN A 41 38.71 -23.74 16.91
N THR A 42 39.28 -24.77 16.29
CA THR A 42 40.00 -24.61 15.02
C THR A 42 39.03 -24.65 13.85
N ILE A 43 38.87 -23.53 13.15
CA ILE A 43 38.00 -23.39 11.97
C ILE A 43 38.84 -22.93 10.79
N ARG A 44 38.94 -23.76 9.74
CA ARG A 44 39.75 -23.50 8.53
C ARG A 44 41.20 -23.09 8.85
N GLY A 45 41.83 -23.80 9.79
CA GLY A 45 43.22 -23.56 10.18
C GLY A 45 43.46 -22.31 11.03
N ARG A 46 42.41 -21.63 11.51
CA ARG A 46 42.52 -20.55 12.49
C ARG A 46 41.92 -20.97 13.83
N ASP A 47 42.63 -20.67 14.90
CA ASP A 47 42.20 -20.95 16.26
C ASP A 47 41.35 -19.80 16.79
N LEU A 48 40.08 -20.07 17.07
CA LEU A 48 39.09 -19.10 17.53
C LEU A 48 38.55 -19.49 18.90
N CYS A 49 38.11 -18.51 19.67
CA CYS A 49 37.36 -18.79 20.88
C CYS A 49 35.95 -19.28 20.55
N VAL A 50 35.31 -19.92 21.54
CA VAL A 50 33.94 -20.42 21.45
C VAL A 50 32.96 -19.37 20.90
N ASP A 51 33.00 -18.13 21.40
CA ASP A 51 32.09 -17.08 20.95
C ASP A 51 32.32 -16.66 19.50
N CYS A 52 33.59 -16.48 19.11
CA CYS A 52 33.95 -16.13 17.73
C CYS A 52 33.63 -17.27 16.75
N ALA A 53 33.80 -18.52 17.19
CA ALA A 53 33.44 -19.72 16.43
C ALA A 53 31.92 -19.85 16.27
N HIS A 54 31.13 -19.62 17.33
CA HIS A 54 29.67 -19.59 17.27
C HIS A 54 29.15 -18.46 16.38
N ALA A 55 29.72 -17.26 16.47
CA ALA A 55 29.38 -16.14 15.60
C ALA A 55 29.65 -16.47 14.12
N TRP A 56 30.78 -17.12 13.82
CA TRP A 56 31.13 -17.55 12.46
C TRP A 56 30.16 -18.62 11.91
N ARG A 57 29.78 -19.61 12.73
CA ARG A 57 28.78 -20.62 12.32
C ARG A 57 27.41 -19.99 12.06
N ARG A 58 26.97 -19.05 12.91
CA ARG A 58 25.71 -18.29 12.70
C ARG A 58 25.71 -17.47 11.42
N SER A 59 26.79 -16.72 11.14
CA SER A 59 26.88 -15.95 9.89
C SER A 59 26.85 -16.82 8.64
N ARG A 60 27.41 -18.04 8.70
CA ARG A 60 27.39 -18.99 7.59
C ARG A 60 26.01 -19.61 7.36
N LEU A 61 25.29 -19.92 8.43
CA LEU A 61 23.90 -20.38 8.35
C LEU A 61 22.99 -19.30 7.75
N MET A 62 23.16 -18.04 8.15
CA MET A 62 22.43 -16.91 7.56
C MET A 62 22.75 -16.72 6.08
N ALA A 63 24.04 -16.77 5.69
CA ALA A 63 24.43 -16.66 4.28
C ALA A 63 23.86 -17.80 3.43
N ALA A 64 23.87 -19.05 3.94
CA ALA A 64 23.28 -20.19 3.26
C ALA A 64 21.75 -20.06 3.13
N GLY A 65 21.07 -19.54 4.15
CA GLY A 65 19.63 -19.26 4.12
C GLY A 65 19.25 -18.19 3.09
N VAL A 66 20.03 -17.11 3.00
CA VAL A 66 19.84 -16.06 1.98
C VAL A 66 20.04 -16.61 0.57
N SER A 67 21.09 -17.42 0.35
CA SER A 67 21.31 -18.06 -0.95
C SER A 67 20.15 -19.00 -1.32
N LEU A 68 19.69 -19.83 -0.39
CA LEU A 68 18.57 -20.74 -0.63
C LEU A 68 17.27 -19.98 -0.96
N MET A 69 16.97 -18.90 -0.24
CA MET A 69 15.83 -18.03 -0.53
C MET A 69 15.91 -17.42 -1.94
N LEU A 70 17.09 -16.94 -2.36
CA LEU A 70 17.31 -16.41 -3.71
C LEU A 70 17.08 -17.49 -4.78
N PHE A 71 17.57 -18.71 -4.58
CA PHE A 71 17.35 -19.81 -5.54
C PHE A 71 15.87 -20.20 -5.62
N VAL A 72 15.16 -20.27 -4.49
CA VAL A 72 13.72 -20.54 -4.47
C VAL A 72 12.94 -19.42 -5.16
N ALA A 73 13.27 -18.16 -4.90
CA ALA A 73 12.65 -17.01 -5.54
C ALA A 73 12.87 -16.99 -7.06
N LEU A 74 14.11 -17.22 -7.52
CA LEU A 74 14.42 -17.32 -8.94
C LEU A 74 13.73 -18.51 -9.61
N GLY A 75 13.64 -19.66 -8.92
CA GLY A 75 12.90 -20.81 -9.39
C GLY A 75 11.41 -20.53 -9.56
N LEU A 76 10.78 -19.86 -8.58
CA LEU A 76 9.39 -19.40 -8.65
C LEU A 76 9.15 -18.44 -9.81
N VAL A 77 10.04 -17.45 -9.99
CA VAL A 77 9.97 -16.53 -11.13
C VAL A 77 10.09 -17.29 -12.45
N GLY A 78 11.01 -18.24 -12.55
CA GLY A 78 11.16 -19.09 -13.73
C GLY A 78 9.90 -19.90 -14.06
N VAL A 79 9.25 -20.50 -13.05
CA VAL A 79 7.98 -21.21 -13.22
C VAL A 79 6.86 -20.26 -13.66
N ILE A 80 6.76 -19.07 -13.08
CA ILE A 80 5.75 -18.06 -13.45
C ILE A 80 5.94 -17.61 -14.90
N VAL A 81 7.18 -17.32 -15.31
CA VAL A 81 7.50 -16.92 -16.70
C VAL A 81 7.15 -18.05 -17.66
N LEU A 82 7.54 -19.29 -17.35
CA LEU A 82 7.22 -20.46 -18.18
C LEU A 82 5.71 -20.69 -18.29
N MET A 83 4.97 -20.62 -17.18
CA MET A 83 3.52 -20.71 -17.21
C MET A 83 2.88 -19.58 -18.00
N SER A 84 3.43 -18.36 -17.89
CA SER A 84 2.97 -17.22 -18.66
C SER A 84 3.21 -17.41 -20.16
N THR A 85 4.37 -17.92 -20.57
CA THR A 85 4.69 -18.15 -21.99
C THR A 85 3.83 -19.25 -22.60
N PHE A 86 3.65 -20.37 -21.90
CA PHE A 86 2.74 -21.43 -22.35
C PHE A 86 1.29 -20.96 -22.44
N ARG A 87 0.86 -20.13 -21.49
CA ARG A 87 -0.48 -19.54 -21.51
C ARG A 87 -0.67 -18.60 -22.70
N THR A 88 0.34 -17.79 -23.03
CA THR A 88 0.28 -16.90 -24.20
C THR A 88 0.21 -17.66 -25.51
N GLU A 89 0.99 -18.74 -25.69
CA GLU A 89 0.96 -19.55 -26.92
C GLU A 89 -0.41 -20.19 -27.14
N LYS A 90 -0.98 -20.83 -26.11
CA LYS A 90 -2.30 -21.47 -26.22
C LYS A 90 -3.40 -20.46 -26.56
N HIS A 91 -3.34 -19.25 -26.01
CA HIS A 91 -4.28 -18.19 -26.33
C HIS A 91 -4.12 -17.68 -27.77
N GLN A 92 -2.89 -17.62 -28.29
CA GLN A 92 -2.63 -17.21 -29.67
C GLN A 92 -3.18 -18.22 -30.69
N ASP A 93 -2.99 -19.52 -30.45
CA ASP A 93 -3.51 -20.57 -31.33
C ASP A 93 -5.05 -20.55 -31.42
N GLN A 94 -5.72 -20.47 -30.26
CA GLN A 94 -7.17 -20.35 -30.21
C GLN A 94 -7.66 -19.09 -30.93
N LEU A 95 -6.97 -17.97 -30.75
CA LEU A 95 -7.35 -16.71 -31.35
C LEU A 95 -7.23 -16.76 -32.88
N ALA A 96 -6.16 -17.37 -33.41
CA ALA A 96 -5.99 -17.56 -34.86
C ALA A 96 -7.06 -18.50 -35.46
N ILE A 97 -7.45 -19.56 -34.74
CA ILE A 97 -8.53 -20.46 -35.18
C ILE A 97 -9.87 -19.71 -35.21
N THR A 98 -10.21 -19.01 -34.14
CA THR A 98 -11.48 -18.27 -34.04
C THR A 98 -11.53 -17.11 -35.03
N GLU A 99 -10.41 -16.44 -35.31
CA GLU A 99 -10.33 -15.41 -36.36
C GLU A 99 -10.71 -15.98 -37.73
N ARG A 100 -10.17 -17.14 -38.11
CA ARG A 100 -10.55 -17.82 -39.37
C ARG A 100 -12.03 -18.21 -39.39
N GLN A 101 -12.58 -18.65 -38.25
CA GLN A 101 -14.01 -19.00 -38.14
C GLN A 101 -14.91 -17.77 -38.31
N VAL A 102 -14.56 -16.65 -37.67
CA VAL A 102 -15.28 -15.37 -37.83
C VAL A 102 -15.14 -14.83 -39.25
N ALA A 103 -14.00 -15.03 -39.92
CA ALA A 103 -13.83 -14.68 -41.32
C ALA A 103 -14.67 -15.56 -42.26
N ALA A 104 -14.85 -16.84 -41.94
CA ALA A 104 -15.67 -17.78 -42.71
C ALA A 104 -17.18 -17.54 -42.52
N ASP A 105 -17.61 -17.10 -41.34
CA ASP A 105 -19.00 -16.76 -41.04
C ASP A 105 -19.09 -15.40 -40.29
N PRO A 106 -19.00 -14.27 -41.01
CA PRO A 106 -18.98 -12.95 -40.41
C PRO A 106 -20.28 -12.58 -39.69
N GLU A 107 -21.40 -13.17 -40.10
CA GLU A 107 -22.70 -12.84 -39.52
C GLU A 107 -22.99 -13.63 -38.23
N ASN A 108 -22.09 -14.50 -37.79
CA ASN A 108 -22.25 -15.26 -36.57
C ASN A 108 -21.87 -14.46 -35.31
N ASP A 109 -22.86 -13.87 -34.64
CA ASP A 109 -22.66 -13.11 -33.40
C ASP A 109 -22.06 -13.95 -32.27
N VAL A 110 -22.39 -15.25 -32.19
CA VAL A 110 -21.86 -16.12 -31.13
C VAL A 110 -20.35 -16.32 -31.30
N LEU A 111 -19.91 -16.65 -32.52
CA LEU A 111 -18.49 -16.77 -32.85
C LEU A 111 -17.76 -15.43 -32.66
N ARG A 112 -18.37 -14.32 -33.10
CA ARG A 112 -17.77 -12.99 -32.93
C ARG A 112 -17.64 -12.61 -31.46
N MET A 113 -18.62 -12.94 -30.61
CA MET A 113 -18.55 -12.71 -29.17
C MET A 113 -17.50 -13.58 -28.48
N GLN A 114 -17.32 -14.83 -28.92
CA GLN A 114 -16.20 -15.67 -28.47
C GLN A 114 -14.85 -15.03 -28.85
N TYR A 115 -14.74 -14.51 -30.07
CA TYR A 115 -13.54 -13.81 -30.54
C TYR A 115 -13.23 -12.56 -29.71
N VAL A 116 -14.24 -11.70 -29.45
CA VAL A 116 -14.12 -10.54 -28.55
C VAL A 116 -13.60 -10.98 -27.17
N SER A 117 -14.08 -12.09 -26.62
CA SER A 117 -13.63 -12.59 -25.32
C SER A 117 -12.17 -13.07 -25.34
N LEU A 118 -11.74 -13.71 -26.43
CA LEU A 118 -10.34 -14.11 -26.63
C LEU A 118 -9.42 -12.91 -26.79
N LEU A 119 -9.81 -11.92 -27.63
CA LEU A 119 -9.08 -10.66 -27.78
C LEU A 119 -8.95 -9.91 -26.43
N SER A 120 -10.02 -9.91 -25.64
CA SER A 120 -10.01 -9.33 -24.28
C SER A 120 -9.04 -10.06 -23.35
N THR A 121 -8.92 -11.38 -23.46
CA THR A 121 -8.00 -12.17 -22.62
C THR A 121 -6.54 -11.98 -23.07
N ALA A 122 -6.33 -11.72 -24.35
CA ALA A 122 -5.03 -11.40 -24.94
C ALA A 122 -4.67 -9.91 -24.86
N GLU A 123 -5.45 -9.09 -24.15
CA GLU A 123 -5.25 -7.64 -24.00
C GLU A 123 -5.24 -6.83 -25.33
N ARG A 124 -5.80 -7.40 -26.40
CA ARG A 124 -6.00 -6.73 -27.70
C ARG A 124 -7.26 -5.89 -27.67
N TRP A 125 -7.26 -4.85 -26.83
CA TRP A 125 -8.47 -4.10 -26.46
C TRP A 125 -9.10 -3.37 -27.65
N GLU A 126 -8.30 -2.72 -28.49
CA GLU A 126 -8.78 -1.96 -29.65
C GLU A 126 -9.52 -2.84 -30.65
N GLU A 127 -9.01 -4.05 -30.87
CA GLU A 127 -9.65 -5.03 -31.75
C GLU A 127 -10.91 -5.61 -31.10
N ALA A 128 -10.86 -5.93 -29.80
CA ALA A 128 -12.05 -6.39 -29.07
C ALA A 128 -13.18 -5.36 -29.11
N ILE A 129 -12.85 -4.07 -28.99
CA ILE A 129 -13.78 -2.94 -29.12
C ILE A 129 -14.35 -2.89 -30.53
N SER A 130 -13.51 -2.95 -31.56
CA SER A 130 -13.96 -2.93 -32.95
C SER A 130 -14.92 -4.08 -33.27
N GLU A 131 -14.57 -5.31 -32.85
CA GLU A 131 -15.38 -6.50 -33.06
C GLU A 131 -16.71 -6.44 -32.30
N LEU A 132 -16.71 -5.99 -31.05
CA LEU A 132 -17.93 -5.80 -30.28
C LEU A 132 -18.82 -4.71 -30.90
N GLY A 133 -18.24 -3.67 -31.49
CA GLY A 133 -18.96 -2.64 -32.23
C GLY A 133 -19.79 -3.23 -33.38
N ARG A 134 -19.27 -4.23 -34.09
CA ARG A 134 -20.00 -4.92 -35.16
C ARG A 134 -21.17 -5.76 -34.63
N VAL A 135 -21.01 -6.40 -33.46
CA VAL A 135 -22.11 -7.12 -32.79
C VAL A 135 -23.20 -6.14 -32.35
N ILE A 136 -22.82 -4.97 -31.82
CA ILE A 136 -23.75 -3.91 -31.39
C ILE A 136 -24.55 -3.37 -32.57
N GLN A 137 -23.91 -3.10 -33.71
CA GLN A 137 -24.60 -2.57 -34.91
C GLN A 137 -25.77 -3.47 -35.34
N ARG A 138 -25.61 -4.79 -35.19
CA ARG A 138 -26.64 -5.79 -35.54
C ARG A 138 -27.65 -6.01 -34.41
N ASN A 139 -27.26 -5.74 -33.17
CA ASN A 139 -28.10 -5.89 -31.98
C ASN A 139 -28.19 -4.57 -31.18
N PRO A 140 -28.67 -3.46 -31.78
CA PRO A 140 -28.50 -2.13 -31.22
C PRO A 140 -29.30 -1.88 -29.93
N LYS A 141 -30.32 -2.71 -29.65
CA LYS A 141 -31.14 -2.65 -28.44
C LYS A 141 -30.62 -3.50 -27.29
N ASN A 142 -29.54 -4.27 -27.48
CA ASN A 142 -28.99 -5.12 -26.44
C ASN A 142 -28.07 -4.33 -25.50
N GLN A 143 -28.61 -3.92 -24.35
CA GLN A 143 -27.89 -3.13 -23.34
C GLN A 143 -26.60 -3.80 -22.85
N LEU A 144 -26.57 -5.13 -22.70
CA LEU A 144 -25.41 -5.86 -22.17
C LEU A 144 -24.16 -5.69 -23.04
N LEU A 145 -24.34 -5.49 -24.34
CA LEU A 145 -23.24 -5.24 -25.26
C LEU A 145 -22.58 -3.88 -25.00
N TYR A 146 -23.37 -2.85 -24.67
CA TYR A 146 -22.84 -1.53 -24.32
C TYR A 146 -22.14 -1.54 -22.97
N GLU A 147 -22.66 -2.25 -21.98
CA GLU A 147 -21.95 -2.42 -20.70
C GLU A 147 -20.60 -3.12 -20.90
N ARG A 148 -20.55 -4.12 -21.78
CA ARG A 148 -19.29 -4.78 -22.16
C ARG A 148 -18.37 -3.82 -22.93
N MET A 149 -18.92 -3.00 -23.82
CA MET A 149 -18.16 -1.98 -24.55
C MET A 149 -17.51 -0.98 -23.60
N VAL A 150 -18.26 -0.44 -22.64
CA VAL A 150 -17.72 0.47 -21.62
C VAL A 150 -16.57 -0.18 -20.85
N ARG A 151 -16.73 -1.44 -20.42
CA ARG A 151 -15.65 -2.19 -19.75
C ARG A 151 -14.41 -2.33 -20.63
N LEU A 152 -14.56 -2.60 -21.93
CA LEU A 152 -13.43 -2.68 -22.86
C LEU A 152 -12.77 -1.32 -23.06
N CYS A 153 -13.53 -0.24 -23.25
CA CYS A 153 -13.01 1.11 -23.37
C CYS A 153 -12.24 1.56 -22.12
N MET A 154 -12.72 1.21 -20.92
CA MET A 154 -11.99 1.43 -19.66
C MET A 154 -10.66 0.68 -19.64
N ARG A 155 -10.64 -0.61 -20.04
CA ARG A 155 -9.41 -1.42 -20.14
C ARG A 155 -8.43 -0.85 -21.16
N ALA A 156 -8.93 -0.33 -22.28
CA ALA A 156 -8.17 0.35 -23.30
C ALA A 156 -7.70 1.76 -22.89
N ARG A 157 -8.05 2.23 -21.69
CA ARG A 157 -7.74 3.58 -21.19
C ARG A 157 -8.27 4.71 -22.09
N ARG A 158 -9.35 4.46 -22.85
CA ARG A 158 -9.97 5.46 -23.74
C ARG A 158 -10.58 6.66 -23.00
N PHE A 159 -10.74 6.57 -21.69
CA PHE A 159 -11.22 7.67 -20.85
C PHE A 159 -10.07 8.38 -20.08
N GLU A 160 -8.82 7.96 -20.30
CA GLU A 160 -7.62 8.56 -19.72
C GLU A 160 -6.77 9.24 -20.82
N GLU A 161 -7.42 9.99 -21.71
CA GLU A 161 -6.74 10.64 -22.83
C GLU A 161 -5.80 11.77 -22.37
N GLY A 162 -4.68 11.92 -23.08
CA GLY A 162 -3.68 12.94 -22.81
C GLY A 162 -2.73 12.59 -21.66
N ALA A 163 -1.97 13.59 -21.21
CA ALA A 163 -1.08 13.41 -20.07
C ALA A 163 -1.91 13.51 -18.77
N PRO A 164 -1.93 12.45 -17.93
CA PRO A 164 -2.67 12.51 -16.68
C PRO A 164 -1.96 13.45 -15.69
N ASN A 165 -2.69 13.92 -14.68
CA ASN A 165 -2.12 14.68 -13.57
C ASN A 165 -1.26 13.77 -12.68
N GLN A 166 -0.04 13.46 -13.13
CA GLN A 166 0.87 12.53 -12.47
C GLN A 166 1.14 12.92 -11.02
N VAL A 167 1.40 14.21 -10.77
CA VAL A 167 1.67 14.72 -9.41
C VAL A 167 0.45 14.52 -8.50
N GLY A 168 -0.75 14.84 -9.00
CA GLY A 168 -1.99 14.64 -8.25
C GLY A 168 -2.29 13.16 -7.96
N ILE A 169 -2.04 12.26 -8.92
CA ILE A 169 -2.22 10.81 -8.75
C ILE A 169 -1.28 10.28 -7.66
N GLN A 170 -0.01 10.66 -7.68
CA GLN A 170 0.95 10.24 -6.66
C GLN A 170 0.59 10.79 -5.28
N GLY A 171 0.22 12.08 -5.19
CA GLY A 171 -0.24 12.70 -3.94
C GLY A 171 -1.51 12.05 -3.38
N MET A 172 -2.45 11.67 -4.24
CA MET A 172 -3.65 10.92 -3.86
C MET A 172 -3.29 9.53 -3.34
N GLY A 173 -2.39 8.81 -4.01
CA GLY A 173 -1.91 7.50 -3.56
C GLY A 173 -1.27 7.55 -2.16
N ALA A 174 -0.43 8.56 -1.91
CA ALA A 174 0.15 8.79 -0.58
C ALA A 174 -0.92 9.12 0.47
N SER A 175 -1.89 9.97 0.12
CA SER A 175 -3.00 10.33 1.01
C SER A 175 -3.87 9.13 1.38
N LEU A 176 -4.18 8.26 0.42
CA LEU A 176 -4.93 7.02 0.66
C LEU A 176 -4.13 6.05 1.54
N THR A 177 -2.82 5.96 1.34
CA THR A 177 -1.93 5.15 2.18
C THR A 177 -2.00 5.62 3.63
N LEU A 178 -1.85 6.93 3.88
CA LEU A 178 -1.97 7.52 5.21
C LEU A 178 -3.33 7.22 5.86
N LEU A 179 -4.44 7.39 5.14
CA LEU A 179 -5.77 7.10 5.66
C LEU A 179 -5.94 5.61 6.02
N ASN A 180 -5.41 4.70 5.20
CA ASN A 180 -5.46 3.27 5.44
C ASN A 180 -4.57 2.83 6.61
N GLU A 181 -3.40 3.46 6.80
CA GLU A 181 -2.51 3.21 7.95
C GLU A 181 -3.16 3.61 9.28
N ILE A 182 -3.92 4.70 9.28
CA ILE A 182 -4.70 5.14 10.44
C ILE A 182 -5.90 4.20 10.68
N GLY A 183 -6.49 3.69 9.60
CA GLY A 183 -7.70 2.87 9.61
C GLY A 183 -8.96 3.71 9.39
N ILE A 184 -9.76 3.32 8.39
CA ILE A 184 -10.94 4.11 7.99
C ILE A 184 -12.02 4.16 9.07
N ASP A 185 -12.12 3.12 9.91
CA ASP A 185 -13.05 3.07 11.04
C ASP A 185 -12.67 4.09 12.12
N VAL A 186 -11.37 4.23 12.42
CA VAL A 186 -10.84 5.23 13.36
C VAL A 186 -11.08 6.64 12.83
N VAL A 187 -10.87 6.85 11.53
CA VAL A 187 -11.17 8.11 10.85
C VAL A 187 -12.66 8.45 11.00
N ALA A 188 -13.55 7.49 10.70
CA ALA A 188 -14.98 7.69 10.78
C ALA A 188 -15.47 7.97 12.22
N GLU A 189 -14.96 7.23 13.19
CA GLU A 189 -15.27 7.43 14.61
C GLU A 189 -14.89 8.84 15.08
N ARG A 190 -13.66 9.28 14.79
CA ARG A 190 -13.19 10.62 15.18
C ARG A 190 -13.97 11.74 14.51
N VAL A 191 -14.27 11.59 13.22
CA VAL A 191 -15.10 12.55 12.48
C VAL A 191 -16.48 12.66 13.13
N ARG A 192 -17.13 11.53 13.45
CA ARG A 192 -18.43 11.53 14.14
C ARG A 192 -18.35 12.16 15.53
N ALA A 193 -17.33 11.84 16.32
CA ALA A 193 -17.12 12.43 17.63
C ALA A 193 -16.95 13.97 17.55
N ASN A 194 -16.19 14.46 16.57
CA ASN A 194 -16.02 15.89 16.36
C ASN A 194 -17.33 16.57 15.93
N CYS A 195 -18.09 15.95 15.01
CA CYS A 195 -19.42 16.44 14.63
C CYS A 195 -20.36 16.50 15.84
N HIS A 196 -20.39 15.47 16.67
CA HIS A 196 -21.25 15.39 17.85
C HIS A 196 -21.00 16.52 18.84
N VAL A 197 -19.73 16.88 19.11
CA VAL A 197 -19.38 18.03 19.96
C VAL A 197 -19.94 19.34 19.40
N LEU A 198 -19.88 19.53 18.09
CA LEU A 198 -20.47 20.71 17.46
C LEU A 198 -22.01 20.67 17.51
N GLU A 199 -22.62 19.51 17.28
CA GLU A 199 -24.08 19.35 17.32
C GLU A 199 -24.64 19.73 18.68
N GLU A 200 -24.15 19.10 19.75
CA GLU A 200 -24.59 19.37 21.11
C GLU A 200 -24.38 20.84 21.47
N GLY A 201 -23.18 21.38 21.23
CA GLY A 201 -22.85 22.75 21.57
C GLY A 201 -23.75 23.77 20.86
N MET A 202 -24.02 23.59 19.56
CA MET A 202 -24.87 24.51 18.81
C MET A 202 -26.35 24.38 19.20
N GLN A 203 -26.83 23.16 19.46
CA GLN A 203 -28.21 22.92 19.91
C GLN A 203 -28.46 23.52 21.30
N ASP A 204 -27.51 23.40 22.22
CA ASP A 204 -27.58 24.01 23.55
C ASP A 204 -27.66 25.55 23.48
N MET A 205 -27.14 26.15 22.40
CA MET A 205 -27.24 27.59 22.11
C MET A 205 -28.50 27.97 21.32
N GLY A 206 -29.41 27.03 21.08
CA GLY A 206 -30.67 27.27 20.37
C GLY A 206 -30.54 27.36 18.84
N TRP A 207 -29.45 26.87 18.27
CA TRP A 207 -29.31 26.77 16.81
C TRP A 207 -30.06 25.56 16.29
N THR A 208 -30.62 25.68 15.08
CA THR A 208 -31.29 24.56 14.42
C THR A 208 -30.28 23.73 13.64
N LEU A 209 -30.19 22.44 13.96
CA LEU A 209 -29.43 21.48 13.17
C LEU A 209 -30.23 21.04 11.93
N ILE A 210 -29.68 21.27 10.75
CA ILE A 210 -30.34 21.00 9.46
C ILE A 210 -29.95 19.64 8.88
N SER A 211 -28.71 19.19 9.11
CA SER A 211 -28.20 17.93 8.56
C SER A 211 -28.76 16.70 9.32
N PRO A 212 -29.20 15.62 8.62
CA PRO A 212 -29.61 14.37 9.25
C PRO A 212 -28.49 13.73 10.08
N ARG A 213 -28.84 13.19 11.26
CA ARG A 213 -27.88 12.63 12.24
C ARG A 213 -28.22 11.23 12.74
N ASP A 214 -29.22 10.57 12.19
CA ASP A 214 -29.45 9.17 12.52
C ASP A 214 -28.26 8.31 12.04
N GLU A 215 -28.12 7.13 12.63
CA GLU A 215 -26.97 6.25 12.43
C GLU A 215 -26.68 5.93 10.94
N GLN A 216 -27.71 5.90 10.11
CA GLN A 216 -27.58 5.55 8.69
C GLN A 216 -27.21 6.75 7.80
N HIS A 217 -27.56 7.97 8.20
CA HIS A 217 -27.41 9.17 7.36
C HIS A 217 -26.42 10.19 7.93
N ALA A 218 -25.91 9.99 9.15
CA ALA A 218 -24.91 10.87 9.75
C ALA A 218 -23.62 10.94 8.92
N SER A 219 -23.25 12.15 8.49
CA SER A 219 -22.03 12.43 7.73
C SER A 219 -21.00 13.21 8.57
N GLY A 220 -19.78 13.35 8.06
CA GLY A 220 -18.74 14.22 8.63
C GLY A 220 -18.95 15.72 8.42
N ILE A 221 -20.18 16.13 8.09
CA ILE A 221 -20.57 17.51 7.85
C ILE A 221 -21.79 17.80 8.70
N VAL A 222 -21.75 18.92 9.41
CA VAL A 222 -22.86 19.44 10.20
C VAL A 222 -23.27 20.80 9.64
N VAL A 223 -24.58 21.00 9.52
CA VAL A 223 -25.15 22.20 8.91
C VAL A 223 -26.14 22.81 9.89
N PHE A 224 -25.99 24.09 10.18
CA PHE A 224 -26.76 24.80 11.18
C PHE A 224 -27.42 26.06 10.63
N GLU A 225 -28.54 26.41 11.23
CA GLU A 225 -29.20 27.70 11.09
C GLU A 225 -29.18 28.44 12.42
N HIS A 226 -28.73 29.70 12.40
CA HIS A 226 -28.82 30.58 13.55
C HIS A 226 -30.20 31.24 13.56
N PRO A 227 -30.86 31.41 14.71
CA PRO A 227 -32.22 31.97 14.81
C PRO A 227 -32.38 33.42 14.29
N GLU A 228 -31.29 34.16 14.06
CA GLU A 228 -31.36 35.61 13.80
C GLU A 228 -30.29 36.08 12.82
N LYS A 229 -29.07 35.56 12.92
CA LYS A 229 -27.94 36.01 12.12
C LYS A 229 -27.82 35.26 10.80
N SER A 230 -27.43 35.97 9.75
CA SER A 230 -27.10 35.33 8.49
C SER A 230 -25.82 34.50 8.61
N PRO A 231 -25.73 33.36 7.92
CA PRO A 231 -24.54 32.52 7.95
C PRO A 231 -23.31 33.24 7.37
N GLU A 232 -23.48 34.19 6.45
CA GLU A 232 -22.36 35.00 5.91
C GLU A 232 -21.74 35.89 6.99
N ALA A 233 -22.57 36.53 7.83
CA ALA A 233 -22.09 37.34 8.95
C ALA A 233 -21.35 36.48 9.98
N ILE A 234 -21.87 35.27 10.25
CA ILE A 234 -21.24 34.31 11.16
C ILE A 234 -19.88 33.84 10.60
N VAL A 235 -19.82 33.44 9.32
CA VAL A 235 -18.56 33.02 8.69
C VAL A 235 -17.52 34.14 8.75
N GLN A 236 -17.94 35.39 8.49
CA GLN A 236 -17.03 36.54 8.58
C GLN A 236 -16.52 36.76 10.01
N ALA A 237 -17.37 36.62 11.02
CA ALA A 237 -16.99 36.75 12.43
C ALA A 237 -16.00 35.64 12.85
N LEU A 238 -16.33 34.38 12.55
CA LEU A 238 -15.49 33.23 12.87
C LEU A 238 -14.13 33.25 12.14
N SER A 239 -14.09 33.77 10.91
CA SER A 239 -12.83 33.94 10.19
C SER A 239 -11.85 34.88 10.90
N ARG A 240 -12.34 35.87 11.67
CA ARG A 240 -11.46 36.77 12.45
C ARG A 240 -10.79 36.03 13.61
N GLU A 241 -11.45 35.01 14.13
CA GLU A 241 -10.92 34.10 15.16
C GLU A 241 -10.14 32.91 14.57
N SER A 242 -9.80 32.98 13.27
CA SER A 242 -9.11 31.90 12.53
C SER A 242 -9.89 30.58 12.48
N ILE A 243 -11.22 30.63 12.56
CA ILE A 243 -12.10 29.48 12.40
C ILE A 243 -12.69 29.49 10.99
N LEU A 244 -12.30 28.51 10.17
CA LEU A 244 -12.74 28.39 8.79
C LEU A 244 -14.00 27.52 8.69
N CYS A 245 -15.07 28.13 8.19
CA CYS A 245 -16.33 27.47 7.86
C CYS A 245 -16.89 28.08 6.56
N SER A 246 -17.99 27.53 6.05
CA SER A 246 -18.56 27.96 4.76
C SER A 246 -20.07 28.14 4.86
N THR A 247 -20.64 28.96 3.98
CA THR A 247 -22.09 28.97 3.77
C THR A 247 -22.46 28.04 2.63
N ARG A 248 -23.57 27.31 2.76
CA ARG A 248 -24.10 26.45 1.68
C ARG A 248 -25.62 26.51 1.69
N ARG A 249 -26.20 26.96 0.58
CA ARG A 249 -27.66 27.09 0.41
C ARG A 249 -28.32 27.89 1.56
N GLY A 250 -27.68 28.94 2.05
CA GLY A 250 -28.22 29.80 3.11
C GLY A 250 -28.05 29.27 4.54
N PHE A 251 -27.24 28.23 4.75
CA PHE A 251 -26.94 27.69 6.08
C PHE A 251 -25.44 27.67 6.38
N LEU A 252 -25.08 27.68 7.66
CA LEU A 252 -23.70 27.53 8.11
C LEU A 252 -23.28 26.06 7.98
N ARG A 253 -22.17 25.79 7.31
CA ARG A 253 -21.62 24.45 7.11
C ARG A 253 -20.25 24.34 7.77
N MET A 254 -20.12 23.36 8.67
CA MET A 254 -18.85 22.93 9.24
C MET A 254 -18.56 21.46 8.86
N ALA A 255 -17.30 21.14 8.60
CA ALA A 255 -16.87 19.83 8.13
C ALA A 255 -15.59 19.41 8.86
N PRO A 256 -15.68 19.04 10.14
CA PRO A 256 -14.51 18.63 10.88
C PRO A 256 -13.97 17.29 10.39
N HIS A 257 -12.68 17.04 10.61
CA HIS A 257 -11.97 15.85 10.15
C HIS A 257 -11.23 15.14 11.29
N PHE A 258 -10.71 13.92 11.04
CA PHE A 258 -10.12 13.06 12.07
C PHE A 258 -8.84 13.61 12.73
N TYR A 259 -8.13 14.52 12.06
CA TYR A 259 -6.89 15.11 12.56
C TYR A 259 -7.15 16.27 13.53
N GLN A 260 -8.39 16.74 13.61
CA GLN A 260 -8.82 17.70 14.61
C GLN A 260 -9.24 16.99 15.89
N SER A 261 -9.00 17.65 17.01
CA SER A 261 -9.35 17.16 18.35
C SER A 261 -10.74 17.63 18.78
N THR A 262 -11.35 16.90 19.72
CA THR A 262 -12.60 17.33 20.36
C THR A 262 -12.42 18.61 21.19
N ASP A 263 -11.21 18.91 21.66
CA ASP A 263 -10.88 20.17 22.32
C ASP A 263 -10.93 21.36 21.35
N GLU A 264 -10.45 21.20 20.11
CA GLU A 264 -10.63 22.22 19.07
C GLU A 264 -12.10 22.44 18.75
N MET A 265 -12.92 21.38 18.72
CA MET A 265 -14.37 21.52 18.51
C MET A 265 -15.04 22.26 19.67
N ARG A 266 -14.67 21.96 20.93
CA ARG A 266 -15.13 22.70 22.11
C ARG A 266 -14.72 24.17 22.05
N ARG A 267 -13.51 24.48 21.57
CA ARG A 267 -13.06 25.87 21.34
C ARG A 267 -13.92 26.56 20.30
N VAL A 268 -14.24 25.89 19.19
CA VAL A 268 -15.15 26.44 18.17
C VAL A 268 -16.52 26.76 18.76
N VAL A 269 -17.11 25.85 19.53
CA VAL A 269 -18.38 26.09 20.24
C VAL A 269 -18.27 27.31 21.15
N GLY A 270 -17.19 27.43 21.92
CA GLY A 270 -16.94 28.57 22.80
C GLY A 270 -16.81 29.91 22.06
N GLU A 271 -16.20 29.94 20.87
CA GLU A 271 -16.15 31.16 20.04
C GLU A 271 -17.50 31.49 19.43
N VAL A 272 -18.28 30.49 19.03
CA VAL A 272 -19.65 30.69 18.53
C VAL A 272 -20.56 31.24 19.61
N ALA A 273 -20.40 30.83 20.87
CA ALA A 273 -21.16 31.34 22.01
C ALA A 273 -20.99 32.85 22.26
N LYS A 274 -19.94 33.46 21.72
CA LYS A 274 -19.68 34.91 21.84
C LYS A 274 -20.40 35.74 20.78
N LEU A 275 -20.98 35.09 19.77
CA LEU A 275 -21.69 35.78 18.69
C LEU A 275 -23.01 36.34 19.23
#